data_AF-A0AAD1P1C1-F1
#
_entry.id   AF-A0AAD1P1C1-F1
#
_cell.length_a   1.000
_cell.length_b   1.000
_cell.length_c   1.000
_cell.angle_alpha   90.00
_cell.angle_beta   90.00
_cell.angle_gamma   90.00
#
_symmetry.space_group_name_H-M   'P 1'
#
loop_
_entity.id
_entity.type
_entity.pdbx_description
1 polymer ?
#
loop_
_entity_poly.entity_id
_entity_poly.type
_entity_poly.pdbx_seq_one_letter_code
_entity_poly.pdbx_strand_id
1 'polypeptide(L)'
;MTTQAPPSALLPLNPEQLARLQAATTDFTPAQLAWVSGYFWGVLNQQPGSNAATPAPAAEMPGITLISASQTGNARRVAEALRDDLIAAKLNVTLTNAGDYKFKQIANEKLLIVVASTQGEGEPAEEAVALHKFLFSKKAPKLDNTAFAVFGLGDTSYEFFCQSGKDFDAKLAELGGERLLDRVDADVEYQGAAAEWRARLVDVLKARAPAASSVQVAASGAVNEVHTSPYTKEAPLTASLAVNQKITGRDSEKDVRHIEIDLGDSGLRYQPGDALGVWYQNDPELVKELVELLWLKGDEPVTVDGKTLSLTEALQWHFELTVNTGNIVENYATLTRSDSLLPLVGDKAQLQHYAATTPIVDMVRFSPAQLDAQTLVDLLRPLTPRLYSIASSQAEVESEVHVTVGVVRYDIEGRARAGGASSFLADRVEEEGEVRVFIEHNDNFRLPANPHTPVIMIGPGTGIAPFRAFMQQRAADGAEGKNWLFFGNPHFTEDFLYQVEWQRYVKEGVLSRIDLAWSRDQKEKVYVQDKLRQQGAELWRWINDGAHIYVCGDASRMAKDVEQALLEVIAEFGSMDIEAADEFLSELRIERRYQRDVY
;
A
#
# COMPACT_ATOMS: atom_id res chain seq x y z
N MET A 1 -30.71 -41.83 28.21
CA MET A 1 -30.48 -42.96 27.28
C MET A 1 -29.58 -43.95 28.00
N THR A 2 -30.04 -45.19 28.17
CA THR A 2 -29.28 -46.27 28.81
C THR A 2 -28.10 -46.67 27.92
N THR A 3 -26.90 -46.27 28.29
CA THR A 3 -25.65 -46.73 27.67
C THR A 3 -25.42 -48.19 28.06
N GLN A 4 -25.49 -49.09 27.08
CA GLN A 4 -25.09 -50.48 27.24
C GLN A 4 -23.64 -50.56 27.73
N ALA A 5 -23.39 -51.35 28.77
CA ALA A 5 -22.05 -51.64 29.24
C ALA A 5 -21.25 -52.37 28.13
N PRO A 6 -19.98 -52.00 27.88
CA PRO A 6 -19.16 -52.70 26.90
C PRO A 6 -18.91 -54.15 27.33
N PRO A 7 -18.73 -55.10 26.40
CA PRO A 7 -18.42 -56.47 26.74
C PRO A 7 -17.10 -56.53 27.55
N SER A 8 -17.19 -57.15 28.73
CA SER A 8 -16.16 -57.20 29.79
C SER A 8 -14.86 -57.95 29.43
N ALA A 9 -14.69 -58.38 28.17
CA ALA A 9 -13.54 -59.16 27.72
C ALA A 9 -12.38 -58.33 27.14
N LEU A 10 -12.47 -56.99 27.09
CA LEU A 10 -11.46 -56.12 26.47
C LEU A 10 -11.00 -54.93 27.32
N LEU A 11 -11.47 -54.81 28.57
CA LEU A 11 -11.07 -53.73 29.45
C LEU A 11 -9.93 -54.19 30.38
N PRO A 12 -8.83 -53.43 30.54
CA PRO A 12 -7.72 -53.76 31.43
C PRO A 12 -8.06 -53.58 32.93
N LEU A 13 -9.34 -53.36 33.27
CA LEU A 13 -9.83 -53.13 34.63
C LEU A 13 -10.70 -54.30 35.06
N ASN A 14 -10.51 -54.78 36.29
CA ASN A 14 -11.39 -55.79 36.85
C ASN A 14 -12.78 -55.19 37.20
N PRO A 15 -13.82 -56.02 37.40
CA PRO A 15 -15.19 -55.54 37.62
C PRO A 15 -15.34 -54.60 38.82
N GLU A 16 -14.54 -54.79 39.88
CA GLU A 16 -14.59 -53.97 41.08
C GLU A 16 -13.92 -52.60 40.86
N GLN A 17 -12.81 -52.56 40.12
CA GLN A 17 -12.12 -51.34 39.69
C GLN A 17 -12.99 -50.53 38.71
N LEU A 18 -13.66 -51.20 37.78
CA LEU A 18 -14.57 -50.57 36.83
C LEU A 18 -15.76 -49.94 37.55
N ALA A 19 -16.35 -50.63 38.53
CA ALA A 19 -17.46 -50.10 39.33
C ALA A 19 -17.06 -48.86 40.14
N ARG A 20 -15.86 -48.84 40.72
CA ARG A 20 -15.33 -47.66 41.45
C ARG A 20 -15.06 -46.49 40.51
N LEU A 21 -14.50 -46.74 39.33
CA LEU A 21 -14.25 -45.71 38.32
C LEU A 21 -15.56 -45.12 37.80
N GLN A 22 -16.56 -45.95 37.52
CA GLN A 22 -17.88 -45.51 37.10
C GLN A 22 -18.55 -44.67 38.19
N ALA A 23 -18.57 -45.14 39.44
CA ALA A 23 -19.14 -44.38 40.56
C ALA A 23 -18.44 -43.03 40.76
N ALA A 24 -17.12 -42.96 40.60
CA ALA A 24 -16.35 -41.72 40.73
C ALA A 24 -16.50 -40.74 39.56
N THR A 25 -17.02 -41.19 38.41
CA THR A 25 -17.14 -40.37 37.18
C THR A 25 -18.58 -40.13 36.75
N THR A 26 -19.57 -40.68 37.46
CA THR A 26 -20.99 -40.64 37.06
C THR A 26 -21.55 -39.22 37.00
N ASP A 27 -21.08 -38.32 37.88
CA ASP A 27 -21.57 -36.94 37.98
C ASP A 27 -20.64 -35.91 37.30
N PHE A 28 -19.66 -36.37 36.50
CA PHE A 28 -18.68 -35.46 35.89
C PHE A 28 -19.16 -34.94 34.53
N THR A 29 -18.92 -33.66 34.30
CA THR A 29 -19.11 -33.03 32.99
C THR A 29 -18.04 -33.50 31.98
N PRO A 30 -18.27 -33.36 30.67
CA PRO A 30 -17.28 -33.74 29.65
C PRO A 30 -15.91 -33.06 29.83
N ALA A 31 -15.88 -31.80 30.26
CA ALA A 31 -14.64 -31.07 30.53
C ALA A 31 -13.88 -31.64 31.74
N GLN A 32 -14.60 -32.08 32.78
CA GLN A 32 -14.00 -32.71 33.97
C GLN A 32 -13.45 -34.11 33.64
N LEU A 33 -14.15 -34.89 32.80
CA LEU A 33 -13.63 -36.18 32.31
C LEU A 33 -12.35 -36.01 31.49
N ALA A 34 -12.27 -34.98 30.64
CA ALA A 34 -11.07 -34.65 29.87
C ALA A 34 -9.89 -34.27 30.79
N TRP A 35 -10.15 -33.49 31.85
CA TRP A 35 -9.13 -33.13 32.85
C TRP A 35 -8.62 -34.37 33.62
N VAL A 36 -9.52 -35.26 34.04
CA VAL A 36 -9.17 -36.51 34.75
C VAL A 36 -8.32 -37.44 33.87
N SER A 37 -8.61 -37.50 32.56
CA SER A 37 -7.77 -38.22 31.61
C SER A 37 -6.34 -37.67 31.59
N GLY A 38 -6.18 -36.35 31.59
CA GLY A 38 -4.86 -35.70 31.68
C GLY A 38 -4.15 -35.96 33.01
N TYR A 39 -4.89 -35.96 34.12
CA TYR A 39 -4.36 -36.28 35.45
C TYR A 39 -3.81 -37.72 35.51
N PHE A 40 -4.56 -38.73 35.06
CA PHE A 40 -4.07 -40.11 35.03
C PHE A 40 -2.88 -40.29 34.08
N TRP A 41 -2.81 -39.50 33.01
CA TRP A 41 -1.66 -39.48 32.12
C TRP A 41 -0.41 -38.89 32.78
N GLY A 42 -0.58 -37.87 33.61
CA GLY A 42 0.48 -37.35 34.48
C GLY A 42 0.93 -38.36 35.54
N VAL A 43 0.01 -39.12 36.13
CA VAL A 43 0.32 -40.17 37.12
C VAL A 43 1.07 -41.34 36.48
N LEU A 44 0.72 -41.75 35.26
CA LEU A 44 1.41 -42.84 34.55
C LEU A 44 2.89 -42.51 34.26
N ASN A 45 3.21 -41.23 34.11
CA ASN A 45 4.55 -40.74 33.80
C ASN A 45 5.40 -40.44 35.05
N GLN A 46 4.93 -40.75 36.26
CA GLN A 46 5.76 -40.69 37.47
C GLN A 46 6.34 -42.06 37.82
N GLN A 47 7.49 -42.41 37.24
CA GLN A 47 8.34 -43.48 37.79
C GLN A 47 9.26 -42.92 38.89
N PRO A 48 9.30 -43.51 40.10
CA PRO A 48 10.25 -43.13 41.13
C PRO A 48 11.57 -43.86 40.86
N GLY A 49 12.52 -43.19 40.21
CA GLY A 49 13.84 -43.79 39.97
C GLY A 49 14.71 -43.24 38.86
N SER A 50 14.58 -41.97 38.47
CA SER A 50 15.65 -41.29 37.74
C SER A 50 15.70 -39.81 38.12
N ASN A 51 16.65 -39.45 38.98
CA ASN A 51 17.18 -38.09 39.00
C ASN A 51 17.94 -37.86 37.69
N ALA A 52 17.19 -37.68 36.59
CA ALA A 52 17.70 -36.93 35.46
C ALA A 52 17.50 -35.48 35.85
N ALA A 53 18.60 -34.74 36.00
CA ALA A 53 18.53 -33.29 36.02
C ALA A 53 17.67 -32.89 34.82
N THR A 54 16.57 -32.17 35.07
CA THR A 54 15.82 -31.52 34.00
C THR A 54 16.87 -30.74 33.21
N PRO A 55 17.11 -31.03 31.91
CA PRO A 55 17.87 -30.11 31.10
C PRO A 55 17.16 -28.77 31.27
N ALA A 56 17.91 -27.72 31.58
CA ALA A 56 17.36 -26.37 31.46
C ALA A 56 16.63 -26.31 30.11
N PRO A 57 15.39 -25.78 30.03
CA PRO A 57 14.69 -25.68 28.76
C PRO A 57 15.68 -25.11 27.75
N ALA A 58 15.93 -25.86 26.67
CA ALA A 58 16.79 -25.39 25.60
C ALA A 58 16.28 -24.00 25.25
N ALA A 59 17.15 -22.99 25.28
CA ALA A 59 16.75 -21.62 25.01
C ALA A 59 16.12 -21.60 23.62
N GLU A 60 14.79 -21.62 23.54
CA GLU A 60 14.11 -21.46 22.27
C GLU A 60 14.42 -20.05 21.79
N MET A 61 14.81 -19.94 20.52
CA MET A 61 14.99 -18.64 19.91
C MET A 61 13.69 -17.86 20.08
N PRO A 62 13.76 -16.59 20.52
CA PRO A 62 12.59 -15.74 20.52
C PRO A 62 11.93 -15.74 19.14
N GLY A 63 10.60 -15.75 19.09
CA GLY A 63 9.87 -15.60 17.83
C GLY A 63 10.29 -14.32 17.12
N ILE A 64 10.40 -14.40 15.79
CA ILE A 64 10.70 -13.27 14.92
C ILE A 64 9.38 -12.61 14.55
N THR A 65 9.23 -11.34 14.93
CA THR A 65 8.09 -10.52 14.51
C THR A 65 8.49 -9.75 13.26
N LEU A 66 7.82 -10.02 12.14
CA LEU A 66 8.02 -9.35 10.87
C LEU A 66 6.83 -8.45 10.59
N ILE A 67 7.08 -7.14 10.48
CA ILE A 67 6.07 -6.13 10.19
C ILE A 67 6.22 -5.70 8.73
N SER A 68 5.12 -5.80 7.98
CA SER A 68 5.00 -5.17 6.66
C SER A 68 4.26 -3.84 6.79
N ALA A 69 4.85 -2.79 6.23
CA ALA A 69 4.29 -1.44 6.14
C ALA A 69 4.26 -1.01 4.68
N SER A 70 3.19 -1.39 3.98
CA SER A 70 3.06 -1.37 2.52
C SER A 70 1.87 -0.54 2.07
N GLN A 71 2.09 0.39 1.13
CA GLN A 71 1.00 1.09 0.45
C GLN A 71 0.48 0.32 -0.77
N THR A 72 1.38 -0.05 -1.69
CA THR A 72 1.06 -0.64 -3.01
C THR A 72 1.55 -2.10 -3.11
N GLY A 73 1.47 -2.84 -2.01
CA GLY A 73 1.85 -4.26 -1.95
C GLY A 73 3.36 -4.60 -2.02
N ASN A 74 4.24 -3.72 -2.52
CA ASN A 74 5.68 -4.04 -2.70
C ASN A 74 6.38 -4.44 -1.39
N ALA A 75 6.20 -3.67 -0.31
CA ALA A 75 6.81 -3.99 0.99
C ALA A 75 6.22 -5.29 1.56
N ARG A 76 4.93 -5.54 1.34
CA ARG A 76 4.25 -6.78 1.74
C ARG A 76 4.85 -8.00 1.02
N ARG A 77 5.05 -7.93 -0.30
CA ARG A 77 5.69 -9.02 -1.07
C ARG A 77 7.10 -9.34 -0.58
N VAL A 78 7.90 -8.31 -0.27
CA VAL A 78 9.25 -8.51 0.30
C VAL A 78 9.18 -9.18 1.68
N ALA A 79 8.23 -8.79 2.53
CA ALA A 79 8.01 -9.40 3.83
C ALA A 79 7.50 -10.85 3.72
N GLU A 80 6.59 -11.15 2.79
CA GLU A 80 6.12 -12.52 2.52
C GLU A 80 7.26 -13.43 2.03
N ALA A 81 8.08 -12.94 1.10
CA ALA A 81 9.26 -13.67 0.65
C ALA A 81 10.23 -13.94 1.81
N LEU A 82 10.47 -12.95 2.69
CA LEU A 82 11.32 -13.14 3.87
C LEU A 82 10.73 -14.13 4.87
N ARG A 83 9.41 -14.09 5.11
CA ARG A 83 8.73 -15.08 5.93
C ARG A 83 8.99 -16.48 5.40
N ASP A 84 8.85 -16.69 4.09
CA ASP A 84 9.04 -17.99 3.47
C ASP A 84 10.51 -18.44 3.55
N ASP A 85 11.46 -17.53 3.35
CA ASP A 85 12.90 -17.77 3.54
C ASP A 85 13.22 -18.19 4.99
N LEU A 86 12.60 -17.53 5.99
CA LEU A 86 12.76 -17.83 7.42
C LEU A 86 12.12 -19.17 7.82
N ILE A 87 10.94 -19.49 7.28
CA ILE A 87 10.26 -20.79 7.48
C ILE A 87 11.12 -21.92 6.89
N ALA A 88 11.66 -21.73 5.68
CA ALA A 88 12.58 -22.68 5.05
C ALA A 88 13.86 -22.88 5.89
N ALA A 89 14.30 -21.83 6.57
CA ALA A 89 15.40 -21.86 7.55
C ALA A 89 15.02 -22.47 8.91
N LYS A 90 13.77 -22.90 9.11
CA LYS A 90 13.21 -23.43 10.38
C LYS A 90 13.26 -22.42 11.53
N LEU A 91 13.13 -21.14 11.22
CA LEU A 91 13.03 -20.06 12.19
C LEU A 91 11.54 -19.77 12.46
N ASN A 92 11.20 -19.51 13.73
CA ASN A 92 9.82 -19.18 14.10
C ASN A 92 9.54 -17.71 13.75
N VAL A 93 8.66 -17.45 12.80
CA VAL A 93 8.33 -16.11 12.30
C VAL A 93 6.82 -15.86 12.29
N THR A 94 6.42 -14.68 12.73
CA THR A 94 5.06 -14.16 12.63
C THR A 94 5.09 -12.92 11.74
N LEU A 95 4.48 -12.99 10.56
CA LEU A 95 4.27 -11.84 9.68
C LEU A 95 2.95 -11.14 10.05
N THR A 96 3.02 -9.84 10.33
CA THR A 96 1.85 -9.00 10.63
C THR A 96 1.88 -7.74 9.76
N ASN A 97 0.71 -7.29 9.32
CA ASN A 97 0.55 -5.96 8.74
C ASN A 97 0.69 -4.90 9.83
N ALA A 98 1.37 -3.78 9.57
CA ALA A 98 1.53 -2.69 10.52
C ALA A 98 0.19 -2.18 11.09
N GLY A 99 -0.89 -2.18 10.31
CA GLY A 99 -2.22 -1.75 10.75
C GLY A 99 -2.90 -2.74 11.70
N ASP A 100 -2.58 -4.04 11.59
CA ASP A 100 -3.08 -5.09 12.48
C ASP A 100 -2.15 -5.35 13.67
N TYR A 101 -0.95 -4.74 13.66
CA TYR A 101 0.04 -4.91 14.71
C TYR A 101 -0.35 -4.14 15.97
N LYS A 102 -0.36 -4.85 17.11
CA LYS A 102 -0.64 -4.26 18.42
C LYS A 102 0.58 -3.48 18.93
N PHE A 103 0.85 -2.33 18.34
CA PHE A 103 2.08 -1.54 18.56
C PHE A 103 2.38 -1.19 20.03
N LYS A 104 1.37 -1.12 20.90
CA LYS A 104 1.56 -0.94 22.35
C LYS A 104 2.33 -2.10 23.02
N GLN A 105 2.46 -3.25 22.36
CA GLN A 105 3.16 -4.44 22.84
C GLN A 105 4.61 -4.54 22.33
N ILE A 106 5.11 -3.56 21.58
CA ILE A 106 6.42 -3.62 20.92
C ILE A 106 7.61 -3.84 21.86
N ALA A 107 7.49 -3.44 23.14
CA ALA A 107 8.51 -3.69 24.16
C ALA A 107 8.74 -5.19 24.46
N ASN A 108 7.79 -6.05 24.10
CA ASN A 108 7.87 -7.49 24.29
C ASN A 108 8.68 -8.17 23.17
N GLU A 109 8.88 -7.49 22.05
CA GLU A 109 9.57 -8.05 20.89
C GLU A 109 11.06 -8.21 21.17
N LYS A 110 11.60 -9.37 20.80
CA LYS A 110 13.03 -9.67 20.92
C LYS A 110 13.76 -9.61 19.58
N LEU A 111 13.09 -10.05 18.52
CA LEU A 111 13.57 -10.00 17.14
C LEU A 111 12.49 -9.32 16.30
N LEU A 112 12.75 -8.08 15.88
CA LEU A 112 11.79 -7.25 15.15
C LEU A 112 12.33 -6.90 13.76
N ILE A 113 11.61 -7.25 12.71
CA ILE A 113 11.98 -6.90 11.34
C ILE A 113 10.88 -6.00 10.77
N VAL A 114 11.26 -4.88 10.16
CA VAL A 114 10.33 -3.95 9.54
C VAL A 114 10.66 -3.79 8.06
N VAL A 115 9.68 -4.01 7.19
CA VAL A 115 9.79 -3.72 5.76
C VAL A 115 8.81 -2.59 5.45
N ALA A 116 9.32 -1.40 5.11
CA ALA A 116 8.52 -0.18 5.05
C ALA A 116 8.66 0.55 3.71
N SER A 117 7.53 0.84 3.07
CA SER A 117 7.45 1.78 1.94
C SER A 117 7.23 3.21 2.41
N THR A 118 7.83 4.17 1.72
CA THR A 118 7.66 5.61 1.95
C THR A 118 6.65 6.20 0.95
N GLN A 119 5.81 7.13 1.42
CA GLN A 119 4.81 7.83 0.63
C GLN A 119 5.10 9.32 0.57
N GLY A 120 4.61 9.98 -0.50
CA GLY A 120 4.55 11.43 -0.63
C GLY A 120 5.83 12.16 -0.20
N GLU A 121 5.70 12.94 0.87
CA GLU A 121 6.74 13.81 1.43
C GLU A 121 7.49 13.13 2.58
N GLY A 122 7.71 11.81 2.47
CA GLY A 122 8.46 11.03 3.45
C GLY A 122 7.61 10.31 4.48
N GLU A 123 6.28 10.33 4.34
CA GLU A 123 5.38 9.68 5.28
C GLU A 123 5.48 8.14 5.23
N PRO A 124 5.19 7.43 6.35
CA PRO A 124 5.00 5.98 6.31
C PRO A 124 3.75 5.60 5.49
N ALA A 125 3.71 4.35 5.01
CA ALA A 125 2.48 3.76 4.48
C ALA A 125 1.31 3.95 5.44
N GLU A 126 0.08 4.09 4.90
CA GLU A 126 -1.09 4.44 5.70
C GLU A 126 -1.31 3.48 6.88
N GLU A 127 -1.13 2.18 6.64
CA GLU A 127 -1.24 1.12 7.65
C GLU A 127 -0.21 1.26 8.79
N ALA A 128 0.89 1.99 8.61
CA ALA A 128 1.95 2.14 9.59
C ALA A 128 1.94 3.49 10.33
N VAL A 129 1.04 4.42 10.00
CA VAL A 129 0.98 5.77 10.60
C VAL A 129 0.83 5.71 12.12
N ALA A 130 -0.07 4.87 12.64
CA ALA A 130 -0.31 4.77 14.08
C ALA A 130 0.92 4.22 14.84
N LEU A 131 1.58 3.19 14.29
CA LEU A 131 2.82 2.64 14.84
C LEU A 131 3.94 3.68 14.82
N HIS A 132 4.12 4.40 13.71
CA HIS A 132 5.12 5.46 13.57
C HIS A 132 4.87 6.57 14.59
N LYS A 133 3.66 7.16 14.65
CA LYS A 133 3.30 8.17 15.66
C LYS A 133 3.57 7.69 17.09
N PHE A 134 3.22 6.44 17.42
CA PHE A 134 3.48 5.87 18.73
C PHE A 134 4.98 5.83 19.08
N LEU A 135 5.83 5.36 18.16
CA LEU A 135 7.29 5.30 18.34
C LEU A 135 7.92 6.69 18.52
N PHE A 136 7.38 7.72 17.87
CA PHE A 136 7.85 9.09 17.99
C PHE A 136 7.26 9.86 19.19
N SER A 137 6.28 9.28 19.87
CA SER A 137 5.65 9.88 21.05
C SER A 137 6.49 9.72 22.33
N LYS A 138 6.17 10.52 23.35
CA LYS A 138 6.72 10.35 24.71
C LYS A 138 6.30 9.03 25.39
N LYS A 139 5.31 8.32 24.84
CA LYS A 139 4.79 7.04 25.36
C LYS A 139 5.57 5.84 24.84
N ALA A 140 6.51 6.03 23.91
CA ALA A 140 7.31 4.95 23.34
C ALA A 140 8.18 4.27 24.42
N PRO A 141 8.17 2.92 24.50
CA PRO A 141 8.97 2.20 25.47
C PRO A 141 10.45 2.13 25.04
N LYS A 142 11.33 1.88 26.03
CA LYS A 142 12.70 1.45 25.78
C LYS A 142 12.70 0.06 25.11
N LEU A 143 13.63 -0.15 24.17
CA LEU A 143 13.80 -1.38 23.39
C LEU A 143 15.17 -2.04 23.64
N ASP A 144 15.73 -1.85 24.84
CA ASP A 144 17.09 -2.32 25.22
C ASP A 144 17.30 -3.85 25.06
N ASN A 145 16.21 -4.63 24.93
CA ASN A 145 16.23 -6.09 24.77
C ASN A 145 15.68 -6.55 23.41
N THR A 146 15.62 -5.65 22.43
CA THR A 146 15.09 -5.92 21.09
C THR A 146 16.22 -5.77 20.08
N ALA A 147 16.44 -6.79 19.26
CA ALA A 147 17.29 -6.68 18.08
C ALA A 147 16.41 -6.52 16.83
N PHE A 148 16.82 -5.67 15.90
CA PHE A 148 15.99 -5.30 14.76
C PHE A 148 16.74 -5.16 13.43
N ALA A 149 16.01 -5.26 12.32
CA ALA A 149 16.49 -4.91 10.98
C ALA A 149 15.38 -4.19 10.20
N VAL A 150 15.77 -3.27 9.32
CA VAL A 150 14.83 -2.51 8.50
C VAL A 150 15.19 -2.59 7.02
N PHE A 151 14.18 -2.78 6.17
CA PHE A 151 14.30 -2.62 4.72
C PHE A 151 13.35 -1.51 4.26
N GLY A 152 13.92 -0.45 3.69
CA GLY A 152 13.17 0.69 3.16
C GLY A 152 12.93 0.56 1.66
N LEU A 153 11.70 0.82 1.23
CA LEU A 153 11.34 1.02 -0.17
C LEU A 153 10.98 2.49 -0.40
N GLY A 154 11.49 3.07 -1.47
CA GLY A 154 11.20 4.44 -1.88
C GLY A 154 11.48 4.64 -3.37
N ASP A 155 11.39 5.89 -3.82
CA ASP A 155 11.67 6.29 -5.19
C ASP A 155 12.59 7.52 -5.17
N THR A 156 13.72 7.45 -5.86
CA THR A 156 14.73 8.54 -5.86
C THR A 156 14.30 9.81 -6.59
N SER A 157 13.18 9.77 -7.32
CA SER A 157 12.55 10.97 -7.88
C SER A 157 11.92 11.86 -6.80
N TYR A 158 11.68 11.34 -5.60
CA TYR A 158 11.15 12.10 -4.46
C TYR A 158 12.28 12.62 -3.56
N GLU A 159 12.04 13.78 -2.93
CA GLU A 159 13.00 14.41 -2.01
C GLU A 159 13.35 13.48 -0.85
N PHE A 160 12.33 12.93 -0.21
CA PHE A 160 12.40 12.10 1.00
C PHE A 160 12.55 10.60 0.70
N PHE A 161 13.49 10.24 -0.18
CA PHE A 161 13.78 8.86 -0.56
C PHE A 161 13.98 7.94 0.66
N CYS A 162 13.18 6.86 0.76
CA CYS A 162 13.18 5.87 1.85
C CYS A 162 13.02 6.45 3.28
N GLN A 163 12.42 7.63 3.43
CA GLN A 163 12.33 8.31 4.73
C GLN A 163 11.61 7.48 5.80
N SER A 164 10.54 6.75 5.46
CA SER A 164 9.85 5.89 6.43
C SER A 164 10.77 4.79 6.97
N GLY A 165 11.55 4.14 6.10
CA GLY A 165 12.54 3.15 6.52
C GLY A 165 13.65 3.75 7.39
N LYS A 166 14.12 4.95 7.05
CA LYS A 166 15.10 5.70 7.84
C LYS A 166 14.56 6.05 9.23
N ASP A 167 13.32 6.51 9.31
CA ASP A 167 12.64 6.85 10.56
C ASP A 167 12.52 5.64 11.47
N PHE A 168 12.02 4.50 10.96
CA PHE A 168 11.93 3.27 11.74
C PHE A 168 13.30 2.82 12.24
N ASP A 169 14.31 2.77 11.38
CA ASP A 169 15.64 2.32 11.76
C ASP A 169 16.28 3.25 12.81
N ALA A 170 16.24 4.57 12.58
CA ALA A 170 16.79 5.55 13.49
C ALA A 170 16.08 5.50 14.84
N LYS A 171 14.74 5.45 14.83
CA LYS A 171 13.95 5.50 16.06
C LYS A 171 14.07 4.24 16.90
N LEU A 172 14.06 3.05 16.29
CA LEU A 172 14.25 1.79 17.01
C LEU A 172 15.61 1.75 17.73
N ALA A 173 16.66 2.28 17.10
CA ALA A 173 17.98 2.40 17.74
C ALA A 173 18.02 3.46 18.84
N GLU A 174 17.40 4.63 18.63
CA GLU A 174 17.30 5.68 19.67
C GLU A 174 16.60 5.15 20.93
N LEU A 175 15.61 4.27 20.76
CA LEU A 175 14.90 3.61 21.86
C LEU A 175 15.71 2.50 22.54
N GLY A 176 16.90 2.14 22.04
CA GLY A 176 17.83 1.17 22.64
C GLY A 176 17.96 -0.16 21.90
N GLY A 177 17.29 -0.32 20.75
CA GLY A 177 17.34 -1.56 19.97
C GLY A 177 18.72 -1.83 19.34
N GLU A 178 19.09 -3.11 19.24
CA GLU A 178 20.31 -3.57 18.59
C GLU A 178 20.08 -3.80 17.08
N ARG A 179 20.82 -3.12 16.20
CA ARG A 179 20.74 -3.41 14.76
C ARG A 179 21.37 -4.76 14.43
N LEU A 180 20.59 -5.66 13.84
CA LEU A 180 21.02 -6.96 13.31
C LEU A 180 21.80 -6.82 12.00
N LEU A 181 21.36 -5.89 11.16
CA LEU A 181 21.90 -5.63 9.82
C LEU A 181 21.69 -4.15 9.51
N ASP A 182 22.59 -3.58 8.71
CA ASP A 182 22.40 -2.22 8.20
C ASP A 182 21.10 -2.14 7.37
N ARG A 183 20.41 -1.02 7.51
CA ARG A 183 19.23 -0.72 6.70
C ARG A 183 19.61 -0.64 5.22
N VAL A 184 18.75 -1.18 4.37
CA VAL A 184 18.83 -0.99 2.91
C VAL A 184 17.76 0.00 2.49
N ASP A 185 18.15 1.00 1.70
CA ASP A 185 17.27 2.00 1.08
C ASP A 185 17.14 1.64 -0.41
N ALA A 186 16.06 0.95 -0.80
CA ALA A 186 15.86 0.43 -2.15
C ALA A 186 14.96 1.34 -3.00
N ASP A 187 15.38 1.56 -4.25
CA ASP A 187 14.63 2.30 -5.29
C ASP A 187 13.60 1.38 -5.99
N VAL A 188 12.97 1.85 -7.08
CA VAL A 188 11.94 1.13 -7.83
C VAL A 188 12.34 -0.28 -8.28
N GLU A 189 13.63 -0.53 -8.51
CA GLU A 189 14.23 -1.85 -8.81
C GLU A 189 14.71 -2.59 -7.56
N TYR A 190 13.85 -2.68 -6.55
CA TYR A 190 14.20 -3.20 -5.23
C TYR A 190 14.50 -4.70 -5.21
N GLN A 191 14.12 -5.48 -6.23
CA GLN A 191 14.08 -6.94 -6.17
C GLN A 191 15.45 -7.57 -5.89
N GLY A 192 16.51 -7.08 -6.55
CA GLY A 192 17.88 -7.56 -6.35
C GLY A 192 18.40 -7.24 -4.95
N ALA A 193 18.26 -5.98 -4.52
CA ALA A 193 18.64 -5.54 -3.18
C ALA A 193 17.86 -6.28 -2.08
N ALA A 194 16.56 -6.54 -2.29
CA ALA A 194 15.73 -7.31 -1.39
C ALA A 194 16.20 -8.76 -1.29
N ALA A 195 16.52 -9.42 -2.41
CA ALA A 195 17.01 -10.80 -2.40
C ALA A 195 18.32 -10.93 -1.62
N GLU A 196 19.29 -10.03 -1.84
CA GLU A 196 20.56 -10.03 -1.11
C GLU A 196 20.35 -9.78 0.39
N TRP A 197 19.56 -8.75 0.73
CA TRP A 197 19.29 -8.40 2.11
C TRP A 197 18.58 -9.53 2.87
N ARG A 198 17.57 -10.16 2.27
CA ARG A 198 16.87 -11.31 2.87
C ARG A 198 17.82 -12.46 3.15
N ALA A 199 18.66 -12.83 2.18
CA ALA A 199 19.65 -13.90 2.34
C ALA A 199 20.59 -13.62 3.51
N ARG A 200 21.15 -12.41 3.59
CA ARG A 200 22.03 -11.98 4.68
C ARG A 200 21.34 -12.00 6.04
N LEU A 201 20.10 -11.52 6.10
CA LEU A 201 19.33 -11.47 7.35
C LEU A 201 19.01 -12.88 7.86
N VAL A 202 18.64 -13.81 6.98
CA VAL A 202 18.44 -15.23 7.32
C VAL A 202 19.69 -15.82 7.94
N ASP A 203 20.88 -15.54 7.38
CA ASP A 203 22.15 -16.04 7.93
C ASP A 203 22.48 -15.44 9.31
N VAL A 204 22.25 -14.13 9.50
CA VAL A 204 22.40 -13.47 10.80
C VAL A 204 21.48 -14.08 11.86
N LEU A 205 20.21 -14.34 11.50
CA LEU A 205 19.23 -14.92 12.41
C LEU A 205 19.52 -16.39 12.71
N LYS A 206 19.97 -17.17 11.73
CA LYS A 206 20.46 -18.55 11.93
C LYS A 206 21.66 -18.58 12.88
N ALA A 207 22.59 -17.64 12.77
CA ALA A 207 23.75 -17.57 13.67
C ALA A 207 23.36 -17.27 15.13
N ARG A 208 22.22 -16.59 15.34
CA ARG A 208 21.63 -16.36 16.67
C ARG A 208 20.80 -17.55 17.19
N ALA A 209 20.51 -18.53 16.33
CA ALA A 209 19.83 -19.75 16.72
C ALA A 209 20.74 -20.65 17.55
N PRO A 210 20.32 -21.11 18.74
CA PRO A 210 21.02 -22.19 19.41
C PRO A 210 20.98 -23.46 18.54
N ALA A 211 22.07 -24.22 18.54
CA ALA A 211 22.20 -25.42 17.75
C ALA A 211 21.14 -26.47 18.15
N ALA A 212 20.23 -26.72 17.21
CA ALA A 212 19.18 -27.72 17.19
C ALA A 212 18.10 -27.62 18.29
N SER A 213 16.89 -27.27 17.86
CA SER A 213 15.69 -28.05 18.20
C SER A 213 14.71 -27.96 17.03
N SER A 214 14.35 -29.12 16.50
CA SER A 214 13.28 -29.26 15.52
C SER A 214 11.95 -29.05 16.21
N VAL A 215 11.29 -27.92 15.95
CA VAL A 215 9.92 -27.69 16.41
C VAL A 215 8.99 -27.83 15.21
N GLN A 216 8.03 -28.75 15.29
CA GLN A 216 6.87 -28.75 14.42
C GLN A 216 5.94 -27.63 14.89
N VAL A 217 5.69 -26.64 14.03
CA VAL A 217 4.69 -25.61 14.28
C VAL A 217 3.52 -25.83 13.32
N ALA A 218 2.33 -25.96 13.90
CA ALA A 218 1.07 -26.04 13.19
C ALA A 218 0.80 -24.70 12.49
N ALA A 219 0.65 -24.74 11.17
CA ALA A 219 0.08 -23.64 10.41
C ALA A 219 -1.41 -23.51 10.76
N SER A 220 -1.79 -22.52 11.56
CA SER A 220 -3.15 -21.98 11.55
C SER A 220 -3.18 -20.79 10.61
N GLY A 221 -3.12 -21.08 9.31
CA GLY A 221 -3.49 -20.12 8.28
C GLY A 221 -4.98 -20.25 8.05
N ALA A 222 -5.76 -19.31 8.57
CA ALA A 222 -6.99 -18.95 7.89
C ALA A 222 -6.56 -18.25 6.60
N VAL A 223 -6.41 -19.04 5.53
CA VAL A 223 -6.44 -18.51 4.18
C VAL A 223 -7.85 -17.99 3.98
N ASN A 224 -8.03 -16.67 4.10
CA ASN A 224 -9.14 -16.01 3.44
C ASN A 224 -9.09 -16.46 1.97
N GLU A 225 -10.22 -16.89 1.41
CA GLU A 225 -10.31 -17.25 -0.01
C GLU A 225 -9.76 -16.10 -0.85
N VAL A 226 -8.53 -16.27 -1.33
CA VAL A 226 -7.94 -15.34 -2.30
C VAL A 226 -8.72 -15.63 -3.57
N HIS A 227 -9.54 -14.68 -4.01
CA HIS A 227 -9.99 -14.63 -5.39
C HIS A 227 -8.73 -14.42 -6.25
N THR A 228 -8.00 -15.50 -6.56
CA THR A 228 -6.77 -15.43 -7.32
C THR A 228 -7.11 -15.00 -8.74
N SER A 229 -6.96 -13.72 -9.05
CA SER A 229 -6.87 -13.28 -10.44
C SER A 229 -5.64 -13.93 -11.07
N PRO A 230 -5.75 -14.54 -12.27
CA PRO A 230 -4.59 -15.12 -12.95
C PRO A 230 -3.61 -14.05 -13.46
N TYR A 231 -3.98 -12.77 -13.37
CA TYR A 231 -3.20 -11.64 -13.88
C TYR A 231 -2.47 -10.92 -12.75
N THR A 232 -1.17 -10.71 -12.95
CA THR A 232 -0.31 -9.98 -12.01
C THR A 232 0.38 -8.82 -12.72
N LYS A 233 1.16 -8.03 -11.98
CA LYS A 233 2.02 -6.99 -12.57
C LYS A 233 2.95 -7.55 -13.64
N GLU A 234 3.52 -8.73 -13.41
CA GLU A 234 4.48 -9.40 -14.29
C GLU A 234 3.80 -10.11 -15.46
N ALA A 235 2.54 -10.53 -15.28
CA ALA A 235 1.70 -11.16 -16.30
C ALA A 235 0.35 -10.44 -16.39
N PRO A 236 0.31 -9.20 -16.94
CA PRO A 236 -0.91 -8.41 -16.98
C PRO A 236 -1.91 -8.96 -18.02
N LEU A 237 -3.20 -8.69 -17.80
CA LEU A 237 -4.25 -8.90 -18.78
C LEU A 237 -4.05 -7.90 -19.93
N THR A 238 -4.18 -8.35 -21.18
CA THR A 238 -4.37 -7.44 -22.31
C THR A 238 -5.88 -7.25 -22.51
N ALA A 239 -6.37 -6.06 -22.23
CA ALA A 239 -7.77 -5.66 -22.23
C ALA A 239 -8.03 -4.59 -23.31
N SER A 240 -9.29 -4.28 -23.59
CA SER A 240 -9.68 -3.27 -24.60
C SER A 240 -10.07 -1.96 -23.92
N LEU A 241 -9.62 -0.81 -24.42
CA LEU A 241 -10.15 0.49 -24.01
C LEU A 241 -11.52 0.70 -24.67
N ALA A 242 -12.60 0.67 -23.90
CA ALA A 242 -13.96 0.79 -24.42
C ALA A 242 -14.39 2.26 -24.59
N VAL A 243 -14.10 3.12 -23.61
CA VAL A 243 -14.53 4.53 -23.62
C VAL A 243 -13.39 5.43 -23.17
N ASN A 244 -13.21 6.56 -23.88
CA ASN A 244 -12.40 7.68 -23.43
C ASN A 244 -13.16 9.00 -23.53
N GLN A 245 -13.71 9.45 -22.41
CA GLN A 245 -14.57 10.62 -22.34
C GLN A 245 -13.95 11.74 -21.51
N LYS A 246 -13.81 12.95 -22.07
CA LYS A 246 -13.56 14.16 -21.27
C LYS A 246 -14.78 14.49 -20.42
N ILE A 247 -14.57 14.53 -19.09
CA ILE A 247 -15.62 14.82 -18.10
C ILE A 247 -15.45 16.17 -17.40
N THR A 248 -14.48 16.98 -17.85
CA THR A 248 -14.44 18.42 -17.61
C THR A 248 -15.02 19.17 -18.81
N GLY A 249 -15.46 20.40 -18.57
CA GLY A 249 -15.98 21.30 -19.58
C GLY A 249 -14.93 21.66 -20.64
N ARG A 250 -15.40 22.23 -21.75
CA ARG A 250 -14.57 22.50 -22.93
C ARG A 250 -13.41 23.42 -22.58
N ASP A 251 -13.68 24.43 -21.76
CA ASP A 251 -12.76 25.52 -21.44
C ASP A 251 -12.08 25.32 -20.07
N SER A 252 -12.26 24.15 -19.43
CA SER A 252 -11.52 23.80 -18.22
C SER A 252 -10.01 23.76 -18.48
N GLU A 253 -9.25 24.37 -17.57
CA GLU A 253 -7.79 24.24 -17.51
C GLU A 253 -7.33 22.81 -17.21
N LYS A 254 -8.22 21.97 -16.68
CA LYS A 254 -7.94 20.56 -16.38
C LYS A 254 -8.52 19.69 -17.48
N ASP A 255 -7.73 18.72 -17.90
CA ASP A 255 -8.20 17.63 -18.74
C ASP A 255 -8.38 16.39 -17.85
N VAL A 256 -9.63 16.05 -17.52
CA VAL A 256 -9.95 14.84 -16.73
C VAL A 256 -10.80 13.92 -17.60
N ARG A 257 -10.37 12.67 -17.70
CA ARG A 257 -11.01 11.62 -18.49
C ARG A 257 -11.69 10.58 -17.62
N HIS A 258 -12.88 10.17 -18.02
CA HIS A 258 -13.47 8.89 -17.68
C HIS A 258 -12.97 7.87 -18.70
N ILE A 259 -12.33 6.82 -18.22
CA ILE A 259 -11.82 5.74 -19.06
C ILE A 259 -12.47 4.44 -18.61
N GLU A 260 -13.03 3.69 -19.55
CA GLU A 260 -13.61 2.37 -19.34
C GLU A 260 -12.75 1.34 -20.08
N ILE A 261 -12.38 0.26 -19.39
CA ILE A 261 -11.59 -0.83 -19.94
C ILE A 261 -12.42 -2.11 -19.85
N ASP A 262 -12.72 -2.70 -21.00
CA ASP A 262 -13.42 -3.97 -21.11
C ASP A 262 -12.48 -5.13 -20.79
N LEU A 263 -12.85 -5.89 -19.76
CA LEU A 263 -12.15 -7.06 -19.27
C LEU A 263 -12.61 -8.34 -19.98
N GLY A 264 -13.68 -8.29 -20.78
CA GLY A 264 -14.30 -9.43 -21.44
C GLY A 264 -14.54 -10.62 -20.51
N ASP A 265 -14.32 -11.83 -21.02
CA ASP A 265 -14.43 -13.08 -20.26
C ASP A 265 -13.15 -13.43 -19.46
N SER A 266 -12.27 -12.45 -19.19
CA SER A 266 -10.96 -12.70 -18.55
C SER A 266 -11.06 -13.33 -17.16
N GLY A 267 -12.21 -13.20 -16.49
CA GLY A 267 -12.40 -13.63 -15.10
C GLY A 267 -11.68 -12.75 -14.09
N LEU A 268 -11.12 -11.60 -14.51
CA LEU A 268 -10.50 -10.65 -13.61
C LEU A 268 -11.56 -10.06 -12.64
N ARG A 269 -11.20 -9.99 -11.36
CA ARG A 269 -12.09 -9.54 -10.27
C ARG A 269 -11.42 -8.44 -9.47
N TYR A 270 -12.20 -7.44 -9.08
CA TYR A 270 -11.76 -6.34 -8.23
C TYR A 270 -12.88 -5.90 -7.29
N GLN A 271 -12.52 -5.16 -6.24
CA GLN A 271 -13.48 -4.57 -5.32
C GLN A 271 -13.35 -3.04 -5.30
N PRO A 272 -14.43 -2.29 -4.99
CA PRO A 272 -14.33 -0.87 -4.77
C PRO A 272 -13.23 -0.52 -3.77
N GLY A 273 -12.35 0.41 -4.17
CA GLY A 273 -11.17 0.81 -3.43
C GLY A 273 -9.86 0.12 -3.85
N ASP A 274 -9.92 -0.88 -4.72
CA ASP A 274 -8.73 -1.37 -5.43
C ASP A 274 -8.19 -0.35 -6.44
N ALA A 275 -6.94 -0.56 -6.86
CA ALA A 275 -6.30 0.21 -7.92
C ALA A 275 -6.08 -0.64 -9.18
N LEU A 276 -6.24 -0.02 -10.34
CA LEU A 276 -5.89 -0.59 -11.63
C LEU A 276 -4.47 -0.17 -11.99
N GLY A 277 -3.58 -1.14 -12.14
CA GLY A 277 -2.25 -0.94 -12.70
C GLY A 277 -2.28 -0.99 -14.22
N VAL A 278 -1.79 0.08 -14.86
CA VAL A 278 -1.74 0.22 -16.32
C VAL A 278 -0.29 0.26 -16.77
N TRP A 279 0.08 -0.71 -17.61
CA TRP A 279 1.35 -0.69 -18.33
C TRP A 279 1.19 0.17 -19.59
N TYR A 280 1.96 1.25 -19.65
CA TYR A 280 1.94 2.18 -20.78
C TYR A 280 3.18 2.00 -21.67
N GLN A 281 3.19 2.70 -22.80
CA GLN A 281 4.35 2.83 -23.69
C GLN A 281 4.74 4.30 -23.80
N ASN A 282 6.02 4.62 -23.91
CA ASN A 282 6.43 6.01 -24.19
C ASN A 282 5.93 6.48 -25.56
N ASP A 283 5.80 7.79 -25.70
CA ASP A 283 5.39 8.42 -26.96
C ASP A 283 6.48 8.19 -28.03
N PRO A 284 6.15 7.58 -29.18
CA PRO A 284 7.11 7.43 -30.28
C PRO A 284 7.78 8.74 -30.70
N GLU A 285 7.06 9.87 -30.66
CA GLU A 285 7.65 11.17 -30.99
C GLU A 285 8.61 11.67 -29.90
N LEU A 286 8.33 11.38 -28.62
CA LEU A 286 9.27 11.64 -27.51
C LEU A 286 10.54 10.79 -27.65
N VAL A 287 10.38 9.49 -27.96
CA VAL A 287 11.51 8.58 -28.18
C VAL A 287 12.36 9.07 -29.34
N LYS A 288 11.72 9.46 -30.45
CA LYS A 288 12.40 10.00 -31.61
C LYS A 288 13.15 11.30 -31.30
N GLU A 289 12.51 12.26 -30.61
CA GLU A 289 13.16 13.51 -30.20
C GLU A 289 14.41 13.23 -29.35
N LEU A 290 14.32 12.32 -28.38
CA LEU A 290 15.46 11.96 -27.52
C LEU A 290 16.60 11.30 -28.32
N VAL A 291 16.28 10.36 -29.21
CA VAL A 291 17.26 9.68 -30.06
C VAL A 291 17.98 10.67 -30.99
N GLU A 292 17.23 11.57 -31.62
CA GLU A 292 17.79 12.60 -32.51
C GLU A 292 18.69 13.59 -31.77
N LEU A 293 18.30 14.00 -30.56
CA LEU A 293 19.10 14.91 -29.72
C LEU A 293 20.46 14.31 -29.28
N LEU A 294 20.57 12.98 -29.24
CA LEU A 294 21.79 12.25 -28.87
C LEU A 294 22.60 11.78 -30.08
N TRP A 295 22.18 12.15 -31.31
CA TRP A 295 22.78 11.70 -32.57
C TRP A 295 22.81 10.18 -32.77
N LEU A 296 21.82 9.50 -32.18
CA LEU A 296 21.57 8.06 -32.36
C LEU A 296 20.60 7.84 -33.53
N LYS A 297 20.52 6.61 -34.03
CA LYS A 297 19.65 6.22 -35.15
C LYS A 297 18.35 5.55 -34.69
N GLY A 298 18.35 4.92 -33.52
CA GLY A 298 17.24 4.15 -32.97
C GLY A 298 17.31 2.66 -33.30
N ASP A 299 18.08 2.25 -34.31
CA ASP A 299 18.27 0.86 -34.72
C ASP A 299 19.50 0.20 -34.06
N GLU A 300 20.25 0.94 -33.24
CA GLU A 300 21.38 0.39 -32.50
C GLU A 300 20.94 -0.75 -31.57
N PRO A 301 21.68 -1.87 -31.53
CA PRO A 301 21.36 -2.97 -30.62
C PRO A 301 21.73 -2.60 -29.19
N VAL A 302 20.79 -2.77 -28.26
CA VAL A 302 20.99 -2.63 -26.82
C VAL A 302 20.58 -3.91 -26.09
N THR A 303 21.18 -4.15 -24.94
CA THR A 303 20.88 -5.30 -24.09
C THR A 303 19.97 -4.89 -22.94
N VAL A 304 18.79 -5.50 -22.84
CA VAL A 304 17.81 -5.31 -21.77
C VAL A 304 17.44 -6.69 -21.22
N ASP A 305 17.66 -6.94 -19.94
CA ASP A 305 17.40 -8.24 -19.29
C ASP A 305 17.99 -9.45 -20.03
N GLY A 306 19.19 -9.29 -20.59
CA GLY A 306 19.88 -10.33 -21.37
C GLY A 306 19.31 -10.57 -22.77
N LYS A 307 18.35 -9.77 -23.24
CA LYS A 307 17.81 -9.77 -24.59
C LYS A 307 18.36 -8.59 -25.39
N THR A 308 18.63 -8.81 -26.68
CA THR A 308 19.01 -7.75 -27.60
C THR A 308 17.78 -7.16 -28.28
N LEU A 309 17.58 -5.84 -28.16
CA LEU A 309 16.49 -5.07 -28.76
C LEU A 309 17.06 -3.89 -29.56
N SER A 310 16.26 -3.27 -30.44
CA SER A 310 16.62 -1.96 -30.96
C SER A 310 16.48 -0.88 -29.87
N LEU A 311 17.28 0.18 -29.96
CA LEU A 311 17.20 1.30 -29.03
C LEU A 311 15.78 1.90 -28.95
N THR A 312 15.11 2.07 -30.08
CA THR A 312 13.73 2.60 -30.11
C THR A 312 12.76 1.68 -29.37
N GLU A 313 12.82 0.37 -29.58
CA GLU A 313 11.97 -0.59 -28.84
C GLU A 313 12.27 -0.56 -27.34
N ALA A 314 13.55 -0.53 -26.97
CA ALA A 314 13.96 -0.45 -25.57
C ALA A 314 13.41 0.81 -24.89
N LEU A 315 13.62 1.99 -25.48
CA LEU A 315 13.14 3.26 -24.93
C LEU A 315 11.61 3.34 -24.90
N GLN A 316 10.91 2.75 -25.86
CA GLN A 316 9.46 2.81 -25.91
C GLN A 316 8.79 1.94 -24.84
N TRP A 317 9.36 0.77 -24.53
CA TRP A 317 8.69 -0.27 -23.75
C TRP A 317 9.32 -0.56 -22.38
N HIS A 318 10.61 -0.25 -22.20
CA HIS A 318 11.38 -0.76 -21.06
C HIS A 318 11.91 0.32 -20.13
N PHE A 319 11.99 1.59 -20.56
CA PHE A 319 12.60 2.66 -19.75
C PHE A 319 11.67 3.86 -19.51
N GLU A 320 11.77 4.47 -18.33
CA GLU A 320 11.03 5.68 -17.96
C GLU A 320 11.69 6.93 -18.58
N LEU A 321 10.94 7.67 -19.39
CA LEU A 321 11.45 8.87 -20.09
C LEU A 321 10.83 10.19 -19.60
N THR A 322 9.71 10.10 -18.87
CA THR A 322 8.90 11.27 -18.48
C THR A 322 9.19 11.77 -17.08
N VAL A 323 9.87 10.97 -16.25
CA VAL A 323 10.29 11.34 -14.89
C VAL A 323 11.81 11.34 -14.79
N ASN A 324 12.39 12.51 -14.55
CA ASN A 324 13.82 12.69 -14.30
C ASN A 324 14.16 12.50 -12.80
N THR A 325 15.41 12.18 -12.48
CA THR A 325 15.90 12.06 -11.10
C THR A 325 17.24 12.74 -10.93
N GLY A 326 17.57 13.13 -9.69
CA GLY A 326 18.88 13.71 -9.39
C GLY A 326 20.04 12.78 -9.78
N ASN A 327 19.88 11.47 -9.63
CA ASN A 327 20.87 10.47 -10.02
C ASN A 327 21.09 10.45 -11.55
N ILE A 328 20.01 10.53 -12.34
CA ILE A 328 20.12 10.60 -13.80
C ILE A 328 20.86 11.88 -14.20
N VAL A 329 20.53 13.02 -13.60
CA VAL A 329 21.19 14.31 -13.87
C VAL A 329 22.68 14.24 -13.54
N GLU A 330 23.05 13.71 -12.38
CA GLU A 330 24.43 13.58 -11.93
C GLU A 330 25.25 12.64 -12.81
N ASN A 331 24.70 11.47 -13.13
CA ASN A 331 25.36 10.48 -13.98
C ASN A 331 25.52 11.02 -15.41
N TYR A 332 24.48 11.62 -15.98
CA TYR A 332 24.56 12.26 -17.29
C TYR A 332 25.60 13.39 -17.31
N ALA A 333 25.60 14.27 -16.31
CA ALA A 333 26.57 15.35 -16.19
C ALA A 333 28.02 14.83 -16.17
N THR A 334 28.26 13.76 -15.40
CA THR A 334 29.58 13.14 -15.24
C THR A 334 30.04 12.45 -16.52
N LEU A 335 29.16 11.66 -17.16
CA LEU A 335 29.45 10.93 -18.39
C LEU A 335 29.75 11.88 -19.56
N THR A 336 28.94 12.91 -19.70
CA THR A 336 29.03 13.87 -20.83
C THR A 336 30.00 15.01 -20.58
N ARG A 337 30.46 15.19 -19.33
CA ARG A 337 31.21 16.35 -18.86
C ARG A 337 30.51 17.68 -19.19
N SER A 338 29.20 17.71 -18.94
CA SER A 338 28.36 18.87 -19.22
C SER A 338 28.77 20.10 -18.39
N ASP A 339 29.23 21.16 -19.05
CA ASP A 339 29.59 22.43 -18.39
C ASP A 339 28.41 23.06 -17.62
N SER A 340 27.18 22.83 -18.07
CA SER A 340 25.97 23.37 -17.43
C SER A 340 25.47 22.54 -16.25
N LEU A 341 25.70 21.22 -16.26
CA LEU A 341 25.16 20.32 -15.23
C LEU A 341 26.19 19.92 -14.17
N LEU A 342 27.49 19.89 -14.52
CA LEU A 342 28.57 19.60 -13.57
C LEU A 342 28.56 20.51 -12.32
N PRO A 343 28.20 21.81 -12.40
CA PRO A 343 28.10 22.66 -11.21
C PRO A 343 27.05 22.20 -10.18
N LEU A 344 26.05 21.40 -10.60
CA LEU A 344 25.02 20.85 -9.73
C LEU A 344 25.50 19.60 -8.99
N VAL A 345 26.52 18.91 -9.50
CA VAL A 345 27.04 17.66 -8.94
C VAL A 345 27.57 17.89 -7.54
N GLY A 346 27.16 17.04 -6.60
CA GLY A 346 27.47 17.16 -5.17
C GLY A 346 26.49 18.01 -4.36
N ASP A 347 25.55 18.73 -4.99
CA ASP A 347 24.42 19.38 -4.32
C ASP A 347 23.12 18.62 -4.62
N LYS A 348 22.75 17.73 -3.70
CA LYS A 348 21.58 16.87 -3.85
C LYS A 348 20.28 17.67 -4.02
N ALA A 349 20.12 18.78 -3.31
CA ALA A 349 18.90 19.58 -3.36
C ALA A 349 18.76 20.27 -4.73
N GLN A 350 19.86 20.80 -5.27
CA GLN A 350 19.85 21.39 -6.61
C GLN A 350 19.60 20.34 -7.71
N LEU A 351 20.21 19.16 -7.61
CA LEU A 351 19.97 18.06 -8.55
C LEU A 351 18.50 17.63 -8.55
N GLN A 352 17.90 17.46 -7.37
CA GLN A 352 16.50 17.11 -7.22
C GLN A 352 15.58 18.20 -7.78
N HIS A 353 15.86 19.47 -7.47
CA HIS A 353 15.08 20.59 -7.99
C HIS A 353 15.15 20.70 -9.53
N TYR A 354 16.34 20.53 -10.10
CA TYR A 354 16.53 20.51 -11.54
C TYR A 354 15.77 19.36 -12.19
N ALA A 355 15.89 18.15 -11.64
CA ALA A 355 15.18 16.97 -12.15
C ALA A 355 13.65 17.13 -12.08
N ALA A 356 13.11 17.68 -10.99
CA ALA A 356 11.68 17.89 -10.81
C ALA A 356 11.06 18.89 -11.81
N THR A 357 11.88 19.78 -12.37
CA THR A 357 11.44 20.84 -13.29
C THR A 357 11.88 20.61 -14.74
N THR A 358 12.79 19.66 -14.97
CA THR A 358 13.39 19.40 -16.28
C THR A 358 13.32 17.90 -16.61
N PRO A 359 12.36 17.48 -17.47
CA PRO A 359 12.28 16.12 -17.99
C PRO A 359 13.56 15.72 -18.73
N ILE A 360 13.79 14.41 -18.87
CA ILE A 360 15.02 13.85 -19.44
C ILE A 360 15.30 14.39 -20.84
N VAL A 361 14.29 14.43 -21.71
CA VAL A 361 14.42 14.95 -23.09
C VAL A 361 14.84 16.43 -23.10
N ASP A 362 14.35 17.24 -22.16
CA ASP A 362 14.68 18.66 -22.07
C ASP A 362 16.07 18.86 -21.44
N MET A 363 16.47 18.03 -20.48
CA MET A 363 17.84 18.02 -19.96
C MET A 363 18.85 17.76 -21.08
N VAL A 364 18.58 16.77 -21.92
CA VAL A 364 19.43 16.46 -23.09
C VAL A 364 19.40 17.61 -24.10
N ARG A 365 18.23 18.24 -24.33
CA ARG A 365 18.10 19.41 -25.21
C ARG A 365 18.91 20.61 -24.72
N PHE A 366 18.93 20.86 -23.41
CA PHE A 366 19.66 21.97 -22.78
C PHE A 366 21.17 21.70 -22.68
N SER A 367 21.56 20.43 -22.58
CA SER A 367 22.94 19.99 -22.49
C SER A 367 23.21 18.83 -23.48
N PRO A 368 23.22 19.10 -24.79
CA PRO A 368 23.33 18.04 -25.78
C PRO A 368 24.76 17.47 -25.79
N ALA A 369 24.85 16.14 -25.80
CA ALA A 369 26.11 15.42 -25.84
C ALA A 369 25.96 14.10 -26.63
N GLN A 370 27.07 13.61 -27.19
CA GLN A 370 27.09 12.28 -27.79
C GLN A 370 27.18 11.22 -26.71
N LEU A 371 26.30 10.23 -26.79
CA LEU A 371 26.25 9.07 -25.90
C LEU A 371 26.08 7.82 -26.74
N ASP A 372 26.71 6.71 -26.36
CA ASP A 372 26.40 5.43 -26.98
C ASP A 372 25.04 4.89 -26.49
N ALA A 373 24.38 4.08 -27.33
CA ALA A 373 23.03 3.60 -27.08
C ALA A 373 22.91 2.76 -25.79
N GLN A 374 23.94 1.96 -25.45
CA GLN A 374 23.92 1.15 -24.24
C GLN A 374 24.05 2.03 -22.99
N THR A 375 24.99 2.97 -23.00
CA THR A 375 25.14 3.93 -21.89
C THR A 375 23.87 4.77 -21.68
N LEU A 376 23.13 5.10 -22.74
CA LEU A 376 21.83 5.76 -22.59
C LEU A 376 20.85 4.89 -21.81
N VAL A 377 20.65 3.63 -22.19
CA VAL A 377 19.68 2.77 -21.50
C VAL A 377 20.14 2.42 -20.08
N ASP A 378 21.44 2.27 -19.84
CA ASP A 378 22.01 1.99 -18.52
C ASP A 378 21.86 3.19 -17.55
N LEU A 379 21.67 4.41 -18.09
CA LEU A 379 21.39 5.61 -17.30
C LEU A 379 19.92 5.67 -16.83
N LEU A 380 19.01 5.09 -17.62
CA LEU A 380 17.58 5.24 -17.43
C LEU A 380 17.04 4.22 -16.44
N ARG A 381 15.97 4.60 -15.73
CA ARG A 381 15.23 3.68 -14.86
C ARG A 381 14.28 2.83 -15.69
N PRO A 382 13.94 1.61 -15.26
CA PRO A 382 12.92 0.84 -15.93
C PRO A 382 11.56 1.53 -15.90
N LEU A 383 10.78 1.27 -16.94
CA LEU A 383 9.40 1.68 -17.00
C LEU A 383 8.59 0.95 -15.92
N THR A 384 7.74 1.69 -15.21
CA THR A 384 6.84 1.13 -14.19
C THR A 384 5.38 1.38 -14.57
N PRO A 385 4.44 0.49 -14.21
CA PRO A 385 3.03 0.72 -14.47
C PRO A 385 2.51 1.86 -13.59
N ARG A 386 1.50 2.57 -14.07
CA ARG A 386 0.82 3.60 -13.27
C ARG A 386 -0.43 3.03 -12.62
N LEU A 387 -0.60 3.26 -11.33
CA LEU A 387 -1.78 2.86 -10.58
C LEU A 387 -2.84 3.96 -10.62
N TYR A 388 -4.10 3.58 -10.80
CA TYR A 388 -5.26 4.45 -10.77
C TYR A 388 -6.31 3.88 -9.83
N SER A 389 -6.84 4.68 -8.89
CA SER A 389 -7.96 4.25 -8.05
C SER A 389 -9.17 3.91 -8.94
N ILE A 390 -9.74 2.72 -8.77
CA ILE A 390 -10.85 2.25 -9.58
C ILE A 390 -12.10 3.07 -9.27
N ALA A 391 -12.77 3.53 -10.32
CA ALA A 391 -13.93 4.42 -10.30
C ALA A 391 -15.26 3.71 -10.57
N SER A 392 -15.28 2.39 -10.58
CA SER A 392 -16.50 1.57 -10.73
C SER A 392 -16.62 0.50 -9.65
N SER A 393 -17.83 0.03 -9.40
CA SER A 393 -18.11 -1.24 -8.72
C SER A 393 -18.40 -2.31 -9.77
N GLN A 394 -17.76 -3.47 -9.63
CA GLN A 394 -18.01 -4.60 -10.52
C GLN A 394 -19.44 -5.15 -10.38
N ALA A 395 -20.16 -4.82 -9.31
CA ALA A 395 -21.59 -5.15 -9.18
C ALA A 395 -22.49 -4.29 -10.09
N GLU A 396 -21.99 -3.15 -10.57
CA GLU A 396 -22.71 -2.25 -11.49
C GLU A 396 -22.27 -2.46 -12.94
N VAL A 397 -20.97 -2.66 -13.17
CA VAL A 397 -20.37 -2.63 -14.53
C VAL A 397 -19.87 -3.99 -15.03
N GLU A 398 -20.05 -5.04 -14.23
CA GLU A 398 -19.78 -6.45 -14.58
C GLU A 398 -18.36 -6.74 -15.12
N SER A 399 -18.17 -6.68 -16.44
CA SER A 399 -16.92 -6.98 -17.13
C SER A 399 -16.08 -5.74 -17.45
N GLU A 400 -16.42 -4.57 -16.92
CA GLU A 400 -15.64 -3.35 -17.15
C GLU A 400 -14.87 -2.92 -15.88
N VAL A 401 -13.79 -2.16 -16.06
CA VAL A 401 -13.14 -1.41 -14.98
C VAL A 401 -12.96 0.04 -15.39
N HIS A 402 -13.39 0.95 -14.54
CA HIS A 402 -13.41 2.38 -14.87
C HIS A 402 -12.33 3.08 -14.06
N VAL A 403 -11.67 4.08 -14.64
CA VAL A 403 -10.70 4.94 -13.95
C VAL A 403 -10.97 6.41 -14.27
N THR A 404 -10.60 7.30 -13.34
CA THR A 404 -10.69 8.76 -13.54
C THR A 404 -9.29 9.33 -13.68
N VAL A 405 -8.91 9.72 -14.89
CA VAL A 405 -7.52 10.11 -15.23
C VAL A 405 -7.41 11.62 -15.38
N GLY A 406 -6.67 12.26 -14.48
CA GLY A 406 -6.20 13.63 -14.70
C GLY A 406 -5.02 13.60 -15.67
N VAL A 407 -5.19 14.17 -16.88
CA VAL A 407 -4.14 14.16 -17.90
C VAL A 407 -3.07 15.18 -17.53
N VAL A 408 -1.84 14.70 -17.33
CA VAL A 408 -0.71 15.57 -16.99
C VAL A 408 -0.21 16.22 -18.27
N ARG A 409 -0.29 17.54 -18.34
CA ARG A 409 0.19 18.37 -19.46
C ARG A 409 0.90 19.61 -18.92
N TYR A 410 2.00 19.99 -19.55
CA TYR A 410 2.77 21.19 -19.21
C TYR A 410 3.58 21.65 -20.43
N ASP A 411 4.19 22.83 -20.34
CA ASP A 411 5.00 23.42 -21.40
C ASP A 411 6.41 23.74 -20.88
N ILE A 412 7.42 23.44 -21.69
CA ILE A 412 8.80 23.85 -21.44
C ILE A 412 9.33 24.55 -22.69
N GLU A 413 9.53 25.87 -22.59
CA GLU A 413 10.00 26.73 -23.69
C GLU A 413 9.18 26.59 -24.99
N GLY A 414 7.86 26.53 -24.88
CA GLY A 414 6.96 26.41 -26.03
C GLY A 414 6.84 25.00 -26.60
N ARG A 415 7.40 23.98 -25.92
CA ARG A 415 7.22 22.56 -26.25
C ARG A 415 6.25 21.93 -25.26
N ALA A 416 5.16 21.38 -25.81
CA ALA A 416 4.21 20.61 -25.04
C ALA A 416 4.86 19.32 -24.51
N ARG A 417 4.64 19.06 -23.22
CA ARG A 417 5.05 17.85 -22.51
C ARG A 417 3.84 17.24 -21.82
N ALA A 418 3.87 15.94 -21.63
CA ALA A 418 2.79 15.21 -20.99
C ALA A 418 3.31 14.04 -20.15
N GLY A 419 2.51 13.61 -19.17
CA GLY A 419 2.84 12.43 -18.37
C GLY A 419 2.66 11.14 -19.17
N GLY A 420 3.59 10.19 -19.04
CA GLY A 420 3.64 8.98 -19.85
C GLY A 420 2.33 8.18 -19.89
N ALA A 421 1.88 7.66 -18.74
CA ALA A 421 0.65 6.86 -18.66
C ALA A 421 -0.63 7.65 -18.93
N SER A 422 -0.72 8.89 -18.41
CA SER A 422 -1.95 9.69 -18.56
C SER A 422 -2.21 10.12 -20.01
N SER A 423 -1.16 10.48 -20.75
CA SER A 423 -1.27 10.81 -22.19
C SER A 423 -1.39 9.56 -23.06
N PHE A 424 -0.79 8.43 -22.65
CA PHE A 424 -1.01 7.15 -23.30
C PHE A 424 -2.51 6.81 -23.36
N LEU A 425 -3.18 6.82 -22.20
CA LEU A 425 -4.61 6.54 -22.11
C LEU A 425 -5.48 7.63 -22.79
N ALA A 426 -5.11 8.91 -22.62
CA ALA A 426 -5.96 10.00 -23.09
C ALA A 426 -5.86 10.26 -24.61
N ASP A 427 -4.67 10.08 -25.19
CA ASP A 427 -4.37 10.58 -26.55
C ASP A 427 -3.94 9.50 -27.54
N ARG A 428 -3.36 8.38 -27.06
CA ARG A 428 -2.64 7.42 -27.93
C ARG A 428 -3.29 6.05 -28.03
N VAL A 429 -4.09 5.66 -27.05
CA VAL A 429 -4.94 4.46 -27.16
C VAL A 429 -6.28 4.90 -27.72
N GLU A 430 -6.59 4.43 -28.93
CA GLU A 430 -7.92 4.60 -29.52
C GLU A 430 -8.93 3.69 -28.80
N GLU A 431 -10.22 4.01 -28.92
CA GLU A 431 -11.29 3.07 -28.51
C GLU A 431 -11.12 1.75 -29.28
N GLU A 432 -11.37 0.64 -28.59
CA GLU A 432 -11.04 -0.73 -28.99
C GLU A 432 -9.53 -1.06 -29.01
N GLY A 433 -8.67 -0.14 -28.58
CA GLY A 433 -7.24 -0.33 -28.49
C GLY A 433 -6.80 -1.17 -27.29
N GLU A 434 -5.68 -1.88 -27.43
CA GLU A 434 -5.16 -2.76 -26.37
C GLU A 434 -4.49 -1.98 -25.22
N VAL A 435 -4.84 -2.34 -24.00
CA VAL A 435 -4.23 -1.84 -22.75
C VAL A 435 -3.85 -3.02 -21.86
N ARG A 436 -2.61 -3.02 -21.35
CA ARG A 436 -2.15 -4.05 -20.43
C ARG A 436 -2.42 -3.64 -18.99
N VAL A 437 -3.25 -4.40 -18.29
CA VAL A 437 -3.77 -4.07 -16.96
C VAL A 437 -3.63 -5.20 -15.93
N PHE A 438 -3.58 -4.84 -14.65
CA PHE A 438 -3.69 -5.76 -13.52
C PHE A 438 -4.35 -5.06 -12.32
N ILE A 439 -4.81 -5.82 -11.34
CA ILE A 439 -5.37 -5.27 -10.09
C ILE A 439 -4.31 -5.26 -9.01
N GLU A 440 -4.13 -4.10 -8.38
CA GLU A 440 -3.42 -3.96 -7.12
C GLU A 440 -4.47 -3.87 -6.00
N HIS A 441 -4.55 -4.93 -5.19
CA HIS A 441 -5.55 -5.00 -4.13
C HIS A 441 -5.21 -4.08 -2.96
N ASN A 442 -6.23 -3.38 -2.45
CA ASN A 442 -6.10 -2.49 -1.29
C ASN A 442 -7.11 -2.81 -0.19
N ASP A 443 -6.79 -3.80 0.66
CA ASP A 443 -7.66 -4.21 1.77
C ASP A 443 -7.82 -3.15 2.87
N ASN A 444 -7.02 -2.08 2.82
CA ASN A 444 -7.05 -0.97 3.76
C ASN A 444 -7.93 0.19 3.29
N PHE A 445 -8.53 0.09 2.10
CA PHE A 445 -9.45 1.08 1.55
C PHE A 445 -10.75 0.41 1.07
N ARG A 446 -11.67 0.15 2.01
CA ARG A 446 -12.90 -0.63 1.78
C ARG A 446 -14.09 -0.02 2.48
N LEU A 447 -15.27 -0.21 1.87
CA LEU A 447 -16.55 0.05 2.53
C LEU A 447 -16.70 -0.78 3.82
N PRO A 448 -17.47 -0.31 4.81
CA PRO A 448 -17.73 -1.07 6.03
C PRO A 448 -18.52 -2.34 5.72
N ALA A 449 -18.20 -3.45 6.40
CA ALA A 449 -18.93 -4.71 6.23
C ALA A 449 -20.42 -4.61 6.64
N ASN A 450 -20.76 -3.72 7.58
CA ASN A 450 -22.14 -3.44 7.93
C ASN A 450 -22.72 -2.37 6.98
N PRO A 451 -23.73 -2.68 6.16
CA PRO A 451 -24.30 -1.74 5.18
C PRO A 451 -25.02 -0.56 5.84
N HIS A 452 -25.40 -0.65 7.11
CA HIS A 452 -26.02 0.47 7.84
C HIS A 452 -25.01 1.49 8.37
N THR A 453 -23.71 1.17 8.36
CA THR A 453 -22.68 2.08 8.85
C THR A 453 -22.58 3.31 7.95
N PRO A 454 -22.65 4.54 8.52
CA PRO A 454 -22.49 5.77 7.76
C PRO A 454 -21.07 5.93 7.20
N VAL A 455 -20.94 6.58 6.05
CA VAL A 455 -19.63 6.89 5.45
C VAL A 455 -19.53 8.36 5.07
N ILE A 456 -18.34 8.92 5.31
CA ILE A 456 -17.93 10.27 4.95
C ILE A 456 -16.80 10.13 3.93
N MET A 457 -17.00 10.67 2.73
CA MET A 457 -16.09 10.57 1.60
C MET A 457 -15.56 11.96 1.25
N ILE A 458 -14.25 12.14 1.24
CA ILE A 458 -13.58 13.42 1.02
C ILE A 458 -12.62 13.27 -0.16
N GLY A 459 -13.01 13.77 -1.33
CA GLY A 459 -12.29 13.50 -2.57
C GLY A 459 -12.37 14.62 -3.59
N PRO A 460 -11.56 15.68 -3.47
CA PRO A 460 -11.50 16.72 -4.49
C PRO A 460 -10.79 16.24 -5.77
N GLY A 461 -11.17 16.81 -6.92
CA GLY A 461 -10.60 16.46 -8.22
C GLY A 461 -10.72 14.97 -8.54
N THR A 462 -9.63 14.35 -9.02
CA THR A 462 -9.57 12.91 -9.33
C THR A 462 -9.71 12.02 -8.10
N GLY A 463 -9.57 12.56 -6.88
CA GLY A 463 -9.85 11.85 -5.63
C GLY A 463 -11.31 11.40 -5.49
N ILE A 464 -12.20 11.85 -6.38
CA ILE A 464 -13.59 11.38 -6.44
C ILE A 464 -13.72 9.94 -6.95
N ALA A 465 -12.70 9.41 -7.63
CA ALA A 465 -12.72 8.12 -8.32
C ALA A 465 -13.24 6.96 -7.44
N PRO A 466 -12.61 6.59 -6.31
CA PRO A 466 -13.08 5.47 -5.52
C PRO A 466 -14.45 5.73 -4.87
N PHE A 467 -14.84 6.98 -4.70
CA PHE A 467 -16.16 7.32 -4.15
C PHE A 467 -17.29 7.11 -5.14
N ARG A 468 -17.02 7.23 -6.44
CA ARG A 468 -17.96 6.76 -7.47
C ARG A 468 -18.18 5.26 -7.35
N ALA A 469 -17.10 4.48 -7.23
CA ALA A 469 -17.17 3.03 -7.02
C ALA A 469 -17.94 2.66 -5.74
N PHE A 470 -17.69 3.38 -4.64
CA PHE A 470 -18.40 3.16 -3.37
C PHE A 470 -19.89 3.42 -3.51
N MET A 471 -20.30 4.49 -4.19
CA MET A 471 -21.74 4.77 -4.38
C MET A 471 -22.41 3.75 -5.29
N GLN A 472 -21.74 3.30 -6.35
CA GLN A 472 -22.25 2.22 -7.19
C GLN A 472 -22.46 0.94 -6.37
N GLN A 473 -21.47 0.54 -5.57
CA GLN A 473 -21.58 -0.65 -4.71
C GLN A 473 -22.72 -0.51 -3.69
N ARG A 474 -22.81 0.63 -3.01
CA ARG A 474 -23.87 0.86 -2.01
C ARG A 474 -25.26 0.89 -2.63
N ALA A 475 -25.40 1.41 -3.85
CA ALA A 475 -26.64 1.35 -4.60
C ALA A 475 -27.01 -0.09 -4.98
N ALA A 476 -26.04 -0.86 -5.51
CA ALA A 476 -26.23 -2.26 -5.89
C ALA A 476 -26.60 -3.15 -4.69
N ASP A 477 -25.99 -2.92 -3.52
CA ASP A 477 -26.26 -3.64 -2.28
C ASP A 477 -27.56 -3.20 -1.58
N GLY A 478 -28.19 -2.11 -2.03
CA GLY A 478 -29.33 -1.50 -1.33
C GLY A 478 -28.98 -1.01 0.08
N ALA A 479 -27.73 -0.56 0.29
CA ALA A 479 -27.21 -0.22 1.61
C ALA A 479 -27.89 1.02 2.21
N GLU A 480 -28.53 0.86 3.38
CA GLU A 480 -29.33 1.92 4.01
C GLU A 480 -28.52 2.93 4.84
N GLY A 481 -27.24 2.65 5.12
CA GLY A 481 -26.38 3.58 5.85
C GLY A 481 -26.19 4.89 5.09
N LYS A 482 -26.00 5.98 5.85
CA LYS A 482 -25.93 7.33 5.28
C LYS A 482 -24.61 7.57 4.56
N ASN A 483 -24.66 8.33 3.47
CA ASN A 483 -23.49 8.66 2.65
C ASN A 483 -23.32 10.18 2.57
N TRP A 484 -22.12 10.68 2.84
CA TRP A 484 -21.79 12.10 2.73
C TRP A 484 -20.55 12.29 1.87
N LEU A 485 -20.68 13.05 0.78
CA LEU A 485 -19.56 13.44 -0.08
C LEU A 485 -19.13 14.89 0.16
N PHE A 486 -17.83 15.10 0.36
CA PHE A 486 -17.15 16.38 0.22
C PHE A 486 -16.34 16.36 -1.07
N PHE A 487 -16.72 17.18 -2.03
CA PHE A 487 -16.05 17.31 -3.33
C PHE A 487 -15.58 18.73 -3.55
N GLY A 488 -14.47 18.90 -4.28
CA GLY A 488 -14.04 20.22 -4.71
C GLY A 488 -13.20 20.21 -5.97
N ASN A 489 -13.30 21.30 -6.74
CA ASN A 489 -12.52 21.54 -7.96
C ASN A 489 -12.47 23.06 -8.25
N PRO A 490 -11.84 23.56 -9.34
CA PRO A 490 -11.80 24.98 -9.65
C PRO A 490 -13.17 25.63 -9.82
N HIS A 491 -13.98 25.14 -10.77
CA HIS A 491 -15.24 25.76 -11.17
C HIS A 491 -16.43 24.81 -11.17
N PHE A 492 -17.61 25.29 -10.74
CA PHE A 492 -18.84 24.50 -10.75
C PHE A 492 -19.26 24.06 -12.16
N THR A 493 -19.16 24.96 -13.15
CA THR A 493 -19.67 24.70 -14.51
C THR A 493 -18.72 23.88 -15.38
N GLU A 494 -17.41 23.95 -15.10
CA GLU A 494 -16.38 23.31 -15.92
C GLU A 494 -15.81 22.05 -15.27
N ASP A 495 -15.86 21.92 -13.94
CA ASP A 495 -15.04 20.95 -13.22
C ASP A 495 -15.83 20.02 -12.29
N PHE A 496 -17.16 20.00 -12.37
CA PHE A 496 -17.99 19.10 -11.56
C PHE A 496 -18.05 17.70 -12.15
N LEU A 497 -17.04 16.89 -11.83
CA LEU A 497 -16.89 15.51 -12.28
C LEU A 497 -18.12 14.66 -11.90
N TYR A 498 -18.66 13.93 -12.88
CA TYR A 498 -19.84 13.05 -12.72
C TYR A 498 -21.09 13.73 -12.14
N GLN A 499 -21.28 15.04 -12.39
CA GLN A 499 -22.37 15.85 -11.84
C GLN A 499 -23.76 15.17 -11.89
N VAL A 500 -24.13 14.61 -13.04
CA VAL A 500 -25.44 13.99 -13.25
C VAL A 500 -25.63 12.74 -12.38
N GLU A 501 -24.57 11.95 -12.20
CA GLU A 501 -24.60 10.76 -11.33
C GLU A 501 -24.83 11.16 -9.86
N TRP A 502 -24.12 12.18 -9.37
CA TRP A 502 -24.30 12.65 -8.00
C TRP A 502 -25.70 13.22 -7.75
N GLN A 503 -26.24 13.98 -8.70
CA GLN A 503 -27.62 14.49 -8.62
C GLN A 503 -28.63 13.34 -8.58
N ARG A 504 -28.41 12.28 -9.35
CA ARG A 504 -29.22 11.06 -9.33
C ARG A 504 -29.16 10.39 -7.95
N TYR A 505 -27.97 10.17 -7.40
CA TYR A 505 -27.83 9.55 -6.07
C TYR A 505 -28.49 10.35 -4.96
N VAL A 506 -28.43 11.69 -5.00
CA VAL A 506 -29.17 12.54 -4.04
C VAL A 506 -30.67 12.38 -4.21
N LYS A 507 -31.17 12.38 -5.45
CA LYS A 507 -32.61 12.23 -5.74
C LYS A 507 -33.15 10.85 -5.31
N GLU A 508 -32.37 9.81 -5.49
CA GLU A 508 -32.70 8.42 -5.11
C GLU A 508 -32.52 8.17 -3.60
N GLY A 509 -31.90 9.11 -2.87
CA GLY A 509 -31.64 8.99 -1.43
C GLY A 509 -30.43 8.14 -1.07
N VAL A 510 -29.70 7.61 -2.06
CA VAL A 510 -28.44 6.88 -1.83
C VAL A 510 -27.39 7.83 -1.27
N LEU A 511 -27.21 9.03 -1.85
CA LEU A 511 -26.34 10.06 -1.29
C LEU A 511 -27.14 10.95 -0.34
N SER A 512 -26.95 10.76 0.96
CA SER A 512 -27.68 11.52 1.98
C SER A 512 -27.27 12.99 2.03
N ARG A 513 -26.00 13.30 1.70
CA ARG A 513 -25.48 14.65 1.77
C ARG A 513 -24.31 14.88 0.81
N ILE A 514 -24.21 16.09 0.27
CA ILE A 514 -23.08 16.55 -0.55
C ILE A 514 -22.71 17.99 -0.19
N ASP A 515 -21.42 18.24 0.03
CA ASP A 515 -20.86 19.57 0.25
C ASP A 515 -19.78 19.83 -0.82
N LEU A 516 -19.92 20.95 -1.53
CA LEU A 516 -19.14 21.28 -2.73
C LEU A 516 -18.24 22.51 -2.50
N ALA A 517 -16.97 22.41 -2.87
CA ALA A 517 -15.97 23.45 -2.72
C ALA A 517 -15.38 23.90 -4.08
N TRP A 518 -15.61 25.16 -4.45
CA TRP A 518 -15.14 25.73 -5.72
C TRP A 518 -14.03 26.73 -5.45
N SER A 519 -12.82 26.41 -5.88
CA SER A 519 -11.64 27.22 -5.52
C SER A 519 -11.51 28.51 -6.34
N ARG A 520 -12.29 28.68 -7.42
CA ARG A 520 -12.12 29.79 -8.37
C ARG A 520 -13.41 30.49 -8.82
N ASP A 521 -14.57 30.10 -8.28
CA ASP A 521 -15.86 30.75 -8.62
C ASP A 521 -16.09 32.07 -7.88
N GLN A 522 -15.25 32.38 -6.89
CA GLN A 522 -15.29 33.61 -6.12
C GLN A 522 -13.87 34.08 -5.77
N LYS A 523 -13.77 35.31 -5.23
CA LYS A 523 -12.48 35.93 -4.88
C LYS A 523 -11.68 35.12 -3.85
N GLU A 524 -12.37 34.62 -2.82
CA GLU A 524 -11.75 33.80 -1.79
C GLU A 524 -11.74 32.33 -2.23
N LYS A 525 -10.59 31.67 -2.10
CA LYS A 525 -10.49 30.25 -2.45
C LYS A 525 -11.22 29.42 -1.39
N VAL A 526 -12.11 28.54 -1.83
CA VAL A 526 -12.82 27.61 -0.97
C VAL A 526 -12.43 26.18 -1.34
N TYR A 527 -11.95 25.43 -0.36
CA TYR A 527 -11.52 24.05 -0.48
C TYR A 527 -12.35 23.12 0.43
N VAL A 528 -12.10 21.82 0.32
CA VAL A 528 -12.86 20.81 1.08
C VAL A 528 -12.64 20.93 2.59
N GLN A 529 -11.44 21.31 3.05
CA GLN A 529 -11.14 21.56 4.45
C GLN A 529 -11.96 22.72 5.04
N ASP A 530 -12.30 23.73 4.24
CA ASP A 530 -13.16 24.83 4.67
C ASP A 530 -14.60 24.34 4.85
N LYS A 531 -15.06 23.43 3.97
CA LYS A 531 -16.36 22.78 4.10
C LYS A 531 -16.43 21.84 5.29
N LEU A 532 -15.36 21.10 5.59
CA LEU A 532 -15.29 20.26 6.79
C LEU A 532 -15.47 21.10 8.06
N ARG A 533 -14.73 22.21 8.18
CA ARG A 533 -14.87 23.16 9.29
C ARG A 533 -16.27 23.76 9.36
N GLN A 534 -16.80 24.22 8.22
CA GLN A 534 -18.15 24.79 8.14
C GLN A 534 -19.21 23.81 8.65
N GLN A 535 -19.02 22.51 8.43
CA GLN A 535 -19.96 21.46 8.82
C GLN A 535 -19.57 20.73 10.11
N GLY A 536 -18.62 21.28 10.88
CA GLY A 536 -17.94 20.59 11.97
C GLY A 536 -18.88 19.91 12.99
N ALA A 537 -19.95 20.58 13.40
CA ALA A 537 -20.92 20.00 14.35
C ALA A 537 -21.58 18.72 13.84
N GLU A 538 -22.03 18.72 12.58
CA GLU A 538 -22.68 17.56 11.97
C GLU A 538 -21.66 16.49 11.59
N LEU A 539 -20.47 16.90 11.15
CA LEU A 539 -19.35 16.01 10.87
C LEU A 539 -18.97 15.23 12.14
N TRP A 540 -18.76 15.91 13.26
CA TRP A 540 -18.51 15.29 14.55
C TRP A 540 -19.63 14.34 14.97
N ARG A 541 -20.90 14.73 14.77
CA ARG A 541 -22.04 13.85 15.07
C ARG A 541 -21.96 12.52 14.31
N TRP A 542 -21.64 12.54 13.01
CA TRP A 542 -21.49 11.31 12.22
C TRP A 542 -20.29 10.48 12.69
N ILE A 543 -19.15 11.13 12.98
CA ILE A 543 -17.96 10.46 13.53
C ILE A 543 -18.30 9.75 14.85
N ASN A 544 -19.03 10.43 15.74
CA ASN A 544 -19.47 9.89 17.01
C ASN A 544 -20.54 8.78 16.85
N ASP A 545 -21.38 8.85 15.81
CA ASP A 545 -22.37 7.82 15.44
C ASP A 545 -21.72 6.58 14.76
N GLY A 546 -20.39 6.50 14.71
CA GLY A 546 -19.69 5.34 14.17
C GLY A 546 -19.32 5.43 12.70
N ALA A 547 -19.40 6.61 12.07
CA ALA A 547 -19.09 6.75 10.65
C ALA A 547 -17.64 6.34 10.32
N HIS A 548 -17.46 5.83 9.11
CA HIS A 548 -16.14 5.65 8.49
C HIS A 548 -15.81 6.88 7.63
N ILE A 549 -14.58 7.34 7.72
CA ILE A 549 -14.03 8.50 7.02
C ILE A 549 -13.04 8.02 5.97
N TYR A 550 -13.21 8.50 4.74
CA TYR A 550 -12.34 8.18 3.62
C TYR A 550 -11.82 9.47 3.00
N VAL A 551 -10.50 9.54 2.76
CA VAL A 551 -9.86 10.67 2.08
C VAL A 551 -9.11 10.14 0.85
N CYS A 552 -9.33 10.75 -0.31
CA CYS A 552 -8.63 10.38 -1.54
C CYS A 552 -8.21 11.60 -2.35
N GLY A 553 -7.04 11.56 -2.97
CA GLY A 553 -6.48 12.62 -3.82
C GLY A 553 -5.04 12.99 -3.46
N ASP A 554 -4.68 14.26 -3.64
CA ASP A 554 -3.31 14.78 -3.46
C ASP A 554 -2.75 14.55 -2.04
N ALA A 555 -1.67 13.78 -1.95
CA ALA A 555 -0.98 13.50 -0.68
C ALA A 555 -0.21 14.71 -0.14
N SER A 556 0.31 15.56 -1.04
CA SER A 556 1.30 16.60 -0.69
C SER A 556 0.70 17.74 0.15
N ARG A 557 -0.50 18.20 -0.20
CA ARG A 557 -1.17 19.36 0.41
C ARG A 557 -2.55 19.00 0.93
N MET A 558 -3.40 18.44 0.07
CA MET A 558 -4.83 18.24 0.38
C MET A 558 -5.03 17.30 1.57
N ALA A 559 -4.35 16.16 1.59
CA ALA A 559 -4.46 15.20 2.69
C ALA A 559 -4.07 15.79 4.06
N LYS A 560 -3.03 16.64 4.08
CA LYS A 560 -2.56 17.32 5.31
C LYS A 560 -3.57 18.36 5.80
N ASP A 561 -4.09 19.17 4.89
CA ASP A 561 -5.10 20.19 5.22
C ASP A 561 -6.41 19.58 5.71
N VAL A 562 -6.82 18.43 5.13
CA VAL A 562 -7.99 17.67 5.56
C VAL A 562 -7.78 17.04 6.93
N GLU A 563 -6.63 16.40 7.18
CA GLU A 563 -6.31 15.85 8.51
C GLU A 563 -6.31 16.94 9.58
N GLN A 564 -5.72 18.09 9.29
CA GLN A 564 -5.73 19.24 10.20
C GLN A 564 -7.15 19.75 10.48
N ALA A 565 -8.00 19.85 9.45
CA ALA A 565 -9.40 20.25 9.64
C ALA A 565 -10.20 19.22 10.44
N LEU A 566 -9.94 17.93 10.27
CA LEU A 566 -10.54 16.87 11.09
C LEU A 566 -10.13 16.99 12.56
N LEU A 567 -8.84 17.21 12.83
CA LEU A 567 -8.33 17.41 14.20
C LEU A 567 -8.99 18.61 14.87
N GLU A 568 -9.12 19.72 14.16
CA GLU A 568 -9.80 20.93 14.65
C GLU A 568 -11.27 20.67 14.97
N VAL A 569 -12.00 19.98 14.08
CA VAL A 569 -13.41 19.62 14.30
C VAL A 569 -13.56 18.67 15.50
N ILE A 570 -12.70 17.66 15.62
CA ILE A 570 -12.73 16.69 16.72
C ILE A 570 -12.42 17.40 18.05
N ALA A 571 -11.44 18.29 18.08
CA ALA A 571 -11.10 19.04 19.28
C ALA A 571 -12.25 19.97 19.71
N GLU A 572 -12.77 20.78 18.79
CA GLU A 572 -13.83 21.75 19.07
C GLU A 572 -15.14 21.08 19.49
N PHE A 573 -15.65 20.15 18.68
CA PHE A 573 -16.98 19.57 18.89
C PHE A 573 -16.96 18.33 19.80
N GLY A 574 -15.80 17.66 19.92
CA GLY A 574 -15.57 16.58 20.88
C GLY A 574 -15.16 17.06 22.27
N SER A 575 -14.99 18.37 22.47
CA SER A 575 -14.59 18.97 23.75
C SER A 575 -13.29 18.37 24.32
N MET A 576 -12.31 18.18 23.45
CA MET A 576 -10.99 17.64 23.80
C MET A 576 -9.88 18.54 23.26
N ASP A 577 -8.67 18.44 23.82
CA ASP A 577 -7.52 19.16 23.27
C ASP A 577 -6.99 18.49 21.99
N ILE A 578 -6.05 19.15 21.32
CA ILE A 578 -5.49 18.67 20.04
C ILE A 578 -4.71 17.37 20.20
N GLU A 579 -4.04 17.15 21.34
CA GLU A 579 -3.33 15.90 21.61
C GLU A 579 -4.31 14.72 21.72
N ALA A 580 -5.40 14.91 22.47
CA ALA A 580 -6.48 13.92 22.58
C ALA A 580 -7.21 13.70 21.25
N ALA A 581 -7.40 14.76 20.44
CA ALA A 581 -7.98 14.65 19.11
C ALA A 581 -7.11 13.82 18.15
N ASP A 582 -5.79 13.98 18.21
CA ASP A 582 -4.84 13.18 17.42
C ASP A 582 -4.80 11.72 17.88
N GLU A 583 -4.89 11.47 19.18
CA GLU A 583 -5.03 10.12 19.73
C GLU A 583 -6.34 9.47 19.26
N PHE A 584 -7.46 10.18 19.34
CA PHE A 584 -8.76 9.72 18.88
C PHE A 584 -8.74 9.40 17.37
N LEU A 585 -8.16 10.30 16.55
CA LEU A 585 -8.04 10.07 15.11
C LEU A 585 -7.14 8.86 14.80
N SER A 586 -6.09 8.65 15.58
CA SER A 586 -5.22 7.47 15.48
C SER A 586 -5.96 6.18 15.87
N GLU A 587 -6.84 6.24 16.87
CA GLU A 587 -7.73 5.12 17.22
C GLU A 587 -8.69 4.79 16.07
N LEU A 588 -9.26 5.80 15.40
CA LEU A 588 -10.06 5.58 14.19
C LEU A 588 -9.27 4.89 13.07
N ARG A 589 -7.97 5.17 12.91
CA ARG A 589 -7.12 4.44 11.93
C ARG A 589 -7.01 2.96 12.27
N ILE A 590 -6.76 2.65 13.56
CA ILE A 590 -6.64 1.27 14.05
C ILE A 590 -7.96 0.53 13.89
N GLU A 591 -9.09 1.19 14.15
CA GLU A 591 -10.44 0.65 13.94
C GLU A 591 -10.83 0.54 12.45
N ARG A 592 -9.95 0.94 11.52
CA ARG A 592 -10.22 1.07 10.08
C ARG A 592 -11.45 1.96 9.79
N ARG A 593 -11.68 2.96 10.63
CA ARG A 593 -12.73 3.96 10.50
C ARG A 593 -12.20 5.28 9.94
N TYR A 594 -10.89 5.45 9.81
CA TYR A 594 -10.29 6.53 9.02
C TYR A 594 -9.27 5.94 8.06
N GLN A 595 -9.58 5.99 6.76
CA GLN A 595 -8.82 5.35 5.68
C GLN A 595 -8.44 6.40 4.63
N ARG A 596 -7.24 6.26 4.04
CA ARG A 596 -6.74 7.19 3.02
C ARG A 596 -6.21 6.45 1.81
N ASP A 597 -6.54 6.97 0.63
CA ASP A 597 -5.98 6.57 -0.67
C ASP A 597 -5.44 7.82 -1.36
N VAL A 598 -4.23 8.22 -0.98
CA VAL A 598 -3.60 9.48 -1.39
C VAL A 598 -2.31 9.22 -2.16
N TYR A 599 -2.04 10.05 -3.16
CA TYR A 599 -0.96 9.88 -4.13
C TYR A 599 -0.30 11.20 -4.55
#